data_AF-A0A2G8S651-F1
#
_entry.id   AF-A0A2G8S651-F1
#
_cell.length_a   1.000
_cell.length_b   1.000
_cell.length_c   1.000
_cell.angle_alpha   90.00
_cell.angle_beta   90.00
_cell.angle_gamma   90.00
#
_symmetry.space_group_name_H-M   'P 1'
#
loop_
_entity.id
_entity.type
_entity.pdbx_description
1 polymer ?
#
loop_
_entity_poly.entity_id
_entity_poly.type
_entity_poly.pdbx_seq_one_letter_code
_entity_poly.pdbx_strand_id
1 'polypeptide(L)'
;MTVRPPRSKFVSAVEKRLGRSLSDQEMLRLAACARALKVRKAQHQRVYKPRMELWDDGGSPLVTAVLEVPGLRPADVTVDVVDGRLVVSGERRQQGFSMAPKTQASPIANGNGSGNGTGTNPSEPTDPDVCVRASEETLAHAGTVTVLQVRELKYGFFRRVIAVPAGCTSAHLQASMENGMLTVSWPRDPGARLADLLLATKTESALQLNTGAGAGAAGSGFTENGSAACV
;
A
#
# COMPACT_ATOMS: atom_id res chain seq x y z
N MET A 1 -17.90 20.07 48.86
CA MET A 1 -17.36 21.11 47.96
C MET A 1 -16.87 20.45 46.68
N THR A 2 -17.54 20.67 45.55
CA THR A 2 -17.11 20.10 44.25
C THR A 2 -16.09 21.03 43.61
N VAL A 3 -14.82 20.60 43.60
CA VAL A 3 -13.72 21.34 42.98
C VAL A 3 -13.92 21.29 41.46
N ARG A 4 -14.25 22.43 40.85
CA ARG A 4 -14.35 22.53 39.39
C ARG A 4 -12.95 22.41 38.77
N PRO A 5 -12.75 21.55 37.76
CA PRO A 5 -11.47 21.43 37.09
C PRO A 5 -11.12 22.72 36.33
N PRO A 6 -9.81 23.00 36.11
CA PRO A 6 -9.37 24.23 35.46
C PRO A 6 -9.94 24.35 34.04
N ARG A 7 -10.61 25.48 33.77
CA ARG A 7 -11.26 25.75 32.48
C ARG A 7 -10.22 26.10 31.41
N SER A 8 -10.30 25.41 30.28
CA SER A 8 -9.44 25.62 29.11
C SER A 8 -9.71 26.98 28.45
N LYS A 9 -8.65 27.68 27.99
CA LYS A 9 -8.75 28.92 27.21
C LYS A 9 -9.68 28.81 25.99
N PHE A 10 -9.81 27.60 25.43
CA PHE A 10 -10.72 27.31 24.33
C PHE A 10 -12.20 27.38 24.74
N VAL A 11 -12.55 26.91 25.93
CA VAL A 11 -13.93 26.96 26.46
C VAL A 11 -14.34 28.41 26.69
N SER A 12 -13.46 29.22 27.29
CA SER A 12 -13.70 30.65 27.51
C SER A 12 -13.89 31.43 26.20
N ALA A 13 -13.13 31.09 25.15
CA ALA A 13 -13.30 31.71 23.84
C ALA A 13 -14.67 31.36 23.19
N VAL A 14 -15.13 30.12 23.38
CA VAL A 14 -16.44 29.67 22.86
C VAL A 14 -17.60 30.31 23.64
N GLU A 15 -17.52 30.37 24.97
CA GLU A 15 -18.52 31.07 25.80
C GLU A 15 -18.62 32.55 25.44
N LYS A 16 -17.47 33.23 25.24
CA LYS A 16 -17.45 34.64 24.81
C LYS A 16 -18.12 34.83 23.45
N ARG A 17 -17.95 33.88 22.52
CA ARG A 17 -18.55 33.94 21.18
C ARG A 17 -20.05 33.61 21.19
N LEU A 18 -20.50 32.79 22.13
CA LEU A 18 -21.91 32.42 22.29
C LEU A 18 -22.68 33.38 23.21
N GLY A 19 -22.00 34.27 23.94
CA GLY A 19 -22.64 35.22 24.85
C GLY A 19 -23.28 34.57 26.08
N ARG A 20 -23.00 33.30 26.36
CA ARG A 20 -23.52 32.56 27.52
C ARG A 20 -22.55 31.51 28.01
N SER A 21 -22.70 31.10 29.27
CA SER A 21 -21.97 29.95 29.82
C SER A 21 -22.42 28.64 29.18
N LEU A 22 -21.47 27.72 28.98
CA LEU A 22 -21.77 26.36 28.52
C LEU A 22 -22.21 25.50 29.70
N SER A 23 -23.23 24.67 29.51
CA SER A 23 -23.59 23.63 30.47
C SER A 23 -22.53 22.53 30.54
N ASP A 24 -22.55 21.71 31.58
CA ASP A 24 -21.61 20.59 31.72
C ASP A 24 -21.71 19.62 30.54
N GLN A 25 -22.92 19.35 30.03
CA GLN A 25 -23.12 18.49 28.86
C GLN A 25 -22.55 19.10 27.57
N GLU A 26 -22.70 20.41 27.38
CA GLU A 26 -22.14 21.13 26.22
C GLU A 26 -20.61 21.17 26.28
N MET A 27 -20.06 21.43 27.46
CA MET A 27 -18.62 21.38 27.71
C MET A 27 -18.06 19.97 27.43
N LEU A 28 -18.79 18.92 27.83
CA LEU A 28 -18.42 17.53 27.54
C LEU A 28 -18.40 17.24 26.04
N ARG A 29 -19.44 17.67 25.31
CA ARG A 29 -19.53 17.52 23.84
C ARG A 29 -18.42 18.29 23.12
N LEU A 30 -18.18 19.54 23.53
CA LEU A 30 -17.12 20.38 22.98
C LEU A 30 -15.74 19.75 23.22
N ALA A 31 -15.50 19.23 24.42
CA ALA A 31 -14.25 18.54 24.75
C ALA A 31 -14.09 17.25 23.93
N ALA A 32 -15.15 16.47 23.75
CA ALA A 32 -15.14 15.28 22.90
C ALA A 32 -14.87 15.63 21.43
N CYS A 33 -15.52 16.67 20.90
CA CYS A 33 -15.33 17.13 19.54
C CYS A 33 -13.91 17.68 19.32
N ALA A 34 -13.38 18.46 20.28
CA ALA A 34 -12.00 18.95 20.26
C ALA A 34 -10.97 17.81 20.31
N ARG A 35 -11.22 16.76 21.11
CA ARG A 35 -10.40 15.53 21.11
C ARG A 35 -10.47 14.82 19.76
N ALA A 36 -11.66 14.63 19.20
CA ALA A 36 -11.83 13.99 17.89
C ALA A 36 -11.15 14.78 16.76
N LEU A 37 -11.18 16.12 16.80
CA LEU A 37 -10.47 16.98 15.86
C LEU A 37 -8.95 16.92 16.03
N LYS A 38 -8.45 16.91 17.27
CA LYS A 38 -7.01 16.71 17.55
C LYS A 38 -6.52 15.35 17.05
N VAL A 39 -7.28 14.28 17.28
CA VAL A 39 -6.95 12.93 16.78
C VAL A 39 -6.93 12.91 15.26
N ARG A 40 -7.96 13.45 14.59
CA ARG A 40 -8.00 13.55 13.12
C ARG A 40 -6.85 14.36 12.55
N LYS A 41 -6.51 15.49 13.18
CA LYS A 41 -5.37 16.34 12.79
C LYS A 41 -4.04 15.60 12.98
N ALA A 42 -3.86 14.92 14.11
CA ALA A 42 -2.67 14.12 14.36
C ALA A 42 -2.54 12.93 13.39
N GLN A 43 -3.64 12.31 12.99
CA GLN A 43 -3.68 11.25 11.98
C GLN A 43 -3.30 11.78 10.59
N HIS A 44 -3.84 12.93 10.18
CA HIS A 44 -3.48 13.59 8.92
C HIS A 44 -2.03 14.11 8.88
N GLN A 45 -1.45 14.43 10.04
CA GLN A 45 -0.10 15.00 10.13
C GLN A 45 1.01 13.96 10.30
N ARG A 46 0.72 12.66 10.19
CA ARG A 46 1.79 11.66 10.18
C ARG A 46 2.54 11.74 8.85
N VAL A 47 3.55 12.60 8.80
CA VAL A 47 4.46 12.68 7.67
C VAL A 47 5.37 11.46 7.72
N TYR A 48 5.16 10.55 6.77
CA TYR A 48 6.10 9.48 6.47
C TYR A 48 7.20 10.05 5.56
N LYS A 49 8.46 9.77 5.90
CA LYS A 49 9.63 10.14 5.09
C LYS A 49 10.33 8.86 4.60
N PRO A 50 9.93 8.30 3.44
CA PRO A 50 10.62 7.17 2.81
C PRO A 50 12.12 7.43 2.72
N ARG A 51 12.99 6.46 3.04
CA ARG A 51 14.43 6.61 2.78
C ARG A 51 14.67 6.56 1.27
N MET A 52 15.76 7.17 0.82
CA MET A 52 16.03 7.34 -0.60
C MET A 52 17.52 7.34 -0.86
N GLU A 53 17.91 6.72 -1.96
CA GLU A 53 19.21 6.82 -2.60
C GLU A 53 19.03 7.53 -3.95
N LEU A 54 19.99 8.36 -4.33
CA LEU A 54 20.04 9.05 -5.62
C LEU A 54 21.42 8.84 -6.21
N TRP A 55 21.49 8.29 -7.41
CA TRP A 55 22.74 7.95 -8.08
C TRP A 55 22.80 8.61 -9.46
N ASP A 56 23.94 9.23 -9.73
CA ASP A 56 24.31 9.81 -11.02
C ASP A 56 25.81 9.56 -11.24
N ASP A 57 26.17 8.71 -12.20
CA ASP A 57 27.54 8.26 -12.42
C ASP A 57 28.35 9.18 -13.37
N GLY A 58 27.74 10.23 -13.91
CA GLY A 58 28.38 11.10 -14.91
C GLY A 58 28.44 10.50 -16.33
N GLY A 59 28.27 9.19 -16.51
CA GLY A 59 28.38 8.51 -17.81
C GLY A 59 27.05 8.09 -18.42
N SER A 60 26.10 7.67 -17.59
CA SER A 60 24.75 7.31 -17.97
C SER A 60 23.95 8.53 -18.43
N PRO A 61 23.11 8.41 -19.47
CA PRO A 61 22.17 9.47 -19.85
C PRO A 61 21.01 9.62 -18.86
N LEU A 62 20.86 8.70 -17.91
CA LEU A 62 19.80 8.68 -16.91
C LEU A 62 20.36 8.90 -15.49
N VAL A 63 19.66 9.71 -14.72
CA VAL A 63 19.77 9.81 -13.27
C VAL A 63 18.73 8.90 -12.64
N THR A 64 19.09 8.17 -11.56
CA THR A 64 18.19 7.19 -10.92
C THR A 64 18.06 7.46 -9.43
N ALA A 65 16.83 7.49 -8.92
CA ALA A 65 16.51 7.49 -7.50
C ALA A 65 15.80 6.18 -7.09
N VAL A 66 16.15 5.66 -5.93
CA VAL A 66 15.49 4.50 -5.31
C VAL A 66 14.90 4.90 -3.97
N LEU A 67 13.62 4.61 -3.73
CA LEU A 67 12.90 4.95 -2.51
C LEU A 67 12.36 3.70 -1.82
N GLU A 68 12.56 3.61 -0.51
CA GLU A 68 11.95 2.55 0.32
C GLU A 68 10.48 2.85 0.58
N VAL A 69 9.59 2.08 -0.05
CA VAL A 69 8.12 2.17 0.06
C VAL A 69 7.47 0.81 0.41
N PRO A 70 7.94 0.11 1.47
CA PRO A 70 7.46 -1.23 1.76
C PRO A 70 5.98 -1.28 2.17
N GLY A 71 5.26 -2.24 1.60
CA GLY A 71 3.84 -2.47 1.86
C GLY A 71 2.89 -1.52 1.13
N LEU A 72 3.40 -0.72 0.19
CA LEU A 72 2.59 0.07 -0.75
C LEU A 72 2.44 -0.71 -2.05
N ARG A 73 1.28 -0.56 -2.71
CA ARG A 73 1.08 -1.04 -4.09
C ARG A 73 1.42 0.08 -5.06
N PRO A 74 1.72 -0.21 -6.35
CA PRO A 74 2.01 0.83 -7.33
C PRO A 74 0.90 1.89 -7.41
N ALA A 75 -0.36 1.46 -7.33
CA ALA A 75 -1.53 2.34 -7.35
C ALA A 75 -1.66 3.27 -6.13
N ASP A 76 -0.94 3.00 -5.04
CA ASP A 76 -0.92 3.83 -3.84
C ASP A 76 0.20 4.89 -3.87
N VAL A 77 0.97 4.95 -4.98
CA VAL A 77 2.11 5.85 -5.19
C VAL A 77 1.90 6.64 -6.48
N THR A 78 2.15 7.93 -6.42
CA THR A 78 2.14 8.85 -7.56
C THR A 78 3.55 9.35 -7.82
N VAL A 79 3.95 9.35 -9.09
CA VAL A 79 5.23 9.85 -9.58
C VAL A 79 4.94 10.83 -10.71
N ASP A 80 5.35 12.08 -10.56
CA ASP A 80 5.04 13.13 -11.55
C ASP A 80 6.11 14.23 -11.57
N VAL A 81 6.12 15.09 -12.58
CA VAL A 81 6.97 16.29 -12.64
C VAL A 81 6.09 17.54 -12.52
N VAL A 82 6.30 18.30 -11.44
CA VAL A 82 5.58 19.55 -11.16
C VAL A 82 6.60 20.66 -10.92
N ASP A 83 6.48 21.77 -11.65
CA ASP A 83 7.35 22.95 -11.53
C ASP A 83 8.86 22.64 -11.58
N GLY A 84 9.27 21.79 -12.53
CA GLY A 84 10.67 21.38 -12.69
C GLY A 84 11.19 20.47 -11.56
N ARG A 85 10.28 19.78 -10.86
CA ARG A 85 10.63 18.87 -9.76
C ARG A 85 9.91 17.54 -9.93
N LEU A 86 10.66 16.46 -9.84
CA LEU A 86 10.10 15.13 -9.63
C LEU A 86 9.45 15.08 -8.25
N VAL A 87 8.17 14.75 -8.20
CA VAL A 87 7.36 14.59 -6.99
C VAL A 87 6.94 13.13 -6.88
N VAL A 88 7.36 12.49 -5.80
CA VAL A 88 6.90 11.14 -5.44
C VAL A 88 6.05 11.26 -4.18
N SER A 89 4.79 10.82 -4.23
CA SER A 89 3.85 10.94 -3.11
C SER A 89 2.97 9.72 -2.95
N GLY A 90 2.42 9.54 -1.75
CA GLY A 90 1.46 8.47 -1.44
C GLY A 90 1.13 8.41 0.05
N GLU A 91 0.43 7.36 0.49
CA GLU A 91 0.04 7.16 1.89
C GLU A 91 0.33 5.73 2.36
N ARG A 92 1.25 5.56 3.32
CA ARG A 92 1.46 4.26 3.96
C ARG A 92 0.54 4.10 5.17
N ARG A 93 -0.53 3.33 5.02
CA ARG A 93 -1.52 3.13 6.09
C ARG A 93 -1.03 2.16 7.16
N GLN A 94 -1.36 2.46 8.41
CA GLN A 94 -1.13 1.55 9.52
C GLN A 94 -2.11 0.37 9.41
N GLN A 95 -1.59 -0.85 9.30
CA GLN A 95 -2.44 -2.03 9.42
C GLN A 95 -2.86 -2.22 10.89
N GLY A 96 -4.16 -2.42 11.11
CA GLY A 96 -4.69 -2.76 12.42
C GLY A 96 -4.48 -4.24 12.68
N PHE A 97 -3.61 -4.59 13.62
CA PHE A 97 -3.59 -5.93 14.20
C PHE A 97 -4.77 -6.02 15.18
N SER A 98 -5.93 -6.49 14.71
CA SER A 98 -7.07 -6.76 15.60
C SER A 98 -6.82 -8.04 16.37
N MET A 99 -6.82 -7.97 17.71
CA MET A 99 -6.78 -9.13 18.61
C MET A 99 -8.12 -9.86 18.72
N ALA A 100 -9.15 -9.46 17.96
CA ALA A 100 -10.44 -10.15 17.96
C ALA A 100 -10.32 -11.49 17.21
N PRO A 101 -10.76 -12.62 17.80
CA PRO A 101 -10.80 -13.88 17.08
C PRO A 101 -11.70 -13.72 15.85
N LYS A 102 -11.13 -13.95 14.66
CA LYS A 102 -11.93 -14.10 13.44
C LYS A 102 -12.65 -15.44 13.56
N THR A 103 -13.84 -15.46 14.14
CA THR A 103 -14.73 -16.62 14.09
C THR A 103 -15.08 -16.86 12.63
N GLN A 104 -14.36 -17.79 11.99
CA GLN A 104 -14.78 -18.33 10.70
C GLN A 104 -15.99 -19.21 10.97
N ALA A 105 -17.17 -18.59 11.02
CA ALA A 105 -18.41 -19.33 10.96
C ALA A 105 -18.63 -19.73 9.49
N SER A 106 -18.12 -20.91 9.11
CA SER A 106 -18.64 -21.62 7.94
C SER A 106 -20.13 -21.89 8.19
N PRO A 107 -21.04 -21.54 7.27
CA PRO A 107 -22.44 -21.90 7.43
C PRO A 107 -22.56 -23.41 7.26
N ILE A 108 -22.76 -24.14 8.36
CA ILE A 108 -23.24 -25.51 8.31
C ILE A 108 -24.69 -25.44 7.82
N ALA A 109 -24.92 -25.90 6.60
CA ALA A 109 -26.23 -26.02 6.01
C ALA A 109 -27.05 -27.07 6.78
N ASN A 110 -28.11 -26.63 7.46
CA ASN A 110 -29.14 -27.53 7.97
C ASN A 110 -30.14 -27.82 6.85
N GLY A 111 -30.08 -29.03 6.28
CA GLY A 111 -31.13 -29.61 5.44
C GLY A 111 -31.70 -30.86 6.10
N ASN A 112 -32.99 -30.88 6.38
CA ASN A 112 -33.73 -32.00 6.96
C ASN A 112 -34.44 -32.85 5.88
N GLY A 113 -34.45 -34.18 6.08
CA GLY A 113 -35.38 -35.20 5.54
C GLY A 113 -34.87 -35.98 4.31
N SER A 114 -35.10 -37.29 4.08
CA SER A 114 -35.87 -38.36 4.76
C SER A 114 -35.68 -39.71 4.00
N GLY A 115 -35.59 -40.86 4.70
CA GLY A 115 -35.84 -42.25 4.22
C GLY A 115 -34.64 -43.06 3.66
N ASN A 116 -34.49 -44.40 3.78
CA ASN A 116 -35.23 -45.50 4.39
C ASN A 116 -34.41 -46.85 4.30
N GLY A 117 -34.51 -47.76 5.30
CA GLY A 117 -34.23 -49.25 5.27
C GLY A 117 -32.76 -49.74 5.13
N THR A 118 -32.27 -50.91 5.63
CA THR A 118 -32.81 -52.10 6.32
C THR A 118 -31.65 -53.07 6.70
N GLY A 119 -31.75 -53.79 7.84
CA GLY A 119 -31.10 -55.10 8.18
C GLY A 119 -29.64 -55.06 8.70
N THR A 120 -29.13 -55.85 9.65
CA THR A 120 -29.57 -57.01 10.48
C THR A 120 -28.54 -57.21 11.64
N ASN A 121 -28.98 -57.65 12.82
CA ASN A 121 -28.21 -58.03 14.06
C ASN A 121 -27.34 -59.32 13.89
N PRO A 122 -26.68 -59.95 14.91
CA PRO A 122 -26.41 -59.66 16.36
C PRO A 122 -24.89 -59.79 16.72
N SER A 123 -24.31 -59.59 17.91
CA SER A 123 -24.51 -60.17 19.26
C SER A 123 -23.53 -59.54 20.31
N GLU A 124 -23.99 -59.41 21.55
CA GLU A 124 -23.33 -59.08 22.86
C GLU A 124 -22.32 -60.18 23.34
N PRO A 125 -21.63 -60.16 24.54
CA PRO A 125 -21.69 -59.27 25.73
C PRO A 125 -20.34 -58.95 26.49
N THR A 126 -20.42 -58.16 27.59
CA THR A 126 -19.59 -58.10 28.86
C THR A 126 -18.06 -57.91 28.79
N ASP A 127 -17.34 -57.21 29.70
CA ASP A 127 -17.53 -56.85 31.11
C ASP A 127 -16.61 -55.65 31.50
N PRO A 128 -16.85 -54.95 32.63
CA PRO A 128 -16.10 -53.81 33.14
C PRO A 128 -15.10 -54.20 34.23
N ASP A 129 -13.83 -53.80 34.10
CA ASP A 129 -12.99 -53.49 35.27
C ASP A 129 -11.65 -52.90 34.85
N VAL A 130 -11.27 -51.77 35.46
CA VAL A 130 -10.01 -51.56 36.19
C VAL A 130 -9.97 -50.08 36.62
N CYS A 131 -10.17 -49.85 37.92
CA CYS A 131 -9.75 -48.64 38.61
C CYS A 131 -8.25 -48.73 38.94
N VAL A 132 -7.43 -47.76 38.53
CA VAL A 132 -6.13 -47.49 39.19
C VAL A 132 -5.95 -45.98 39.42
N ARG A 133 -6.24 -45.61 40.67
CA ARG A 133 -5.57 -44.68 41.60
C ARG A 133 -4.62 -43.60 41.06
N ALA A 134 -5.03 -42.36 41.31
CA ALA A 134 -4.35 -41.22 41.94
C ALA A 134 -2.81 -41.12 41.97
N SER A 135 -2.30 -40.05 41.35
CA SER A 135 -1.32 -39.03 41.81
C SER A 135 -0.86 -38.29 40.54
N GLU A 136 -0.49 -37.01 40.44
CA GLU A 136 -0.20 -35.88 41.31
C GLU A 136 -0.11 -34.65 40.37
N GLU A 137 -0.33 -33.46 40.92
CA GLU A 137 0.17 -32.17 40.42
C GLU A 137 -0.04 -31.80 38.93
N THR A 138 -1.07 -31.01 38.65
CA THR A 138 -0.96 -30.05 37.54
C THR A 138 -1.14 -28.65 38.10
N LEU A 139 0.00 -28.12 38.56
CA LEU A 139 0.14 -26.74 39.01
C LEU A 139 -0.44 -25.77 37.98
N ALA A 140 -1.31 -24.91 38.47
CA ALA A 140 -1.88 -23.76 37.80
C ALA A 140 -0.82 -22.95 37.04
N HIS A 141 -0.94 -22.91 35.71
CA HIS A 141 -0.30 -21.89 34.89
C HIS A 141 -1.41 -21.06 34.23
N ALA A 142 -2.12 -20.29 35.04
CA ALA A 142 -2.93 -19.17 34.55
C ALA A 142 -1.97 -18.08 34.04
N GLY A 143 -1.34 -18.35 32.90
CA GLY A 143 -0.48 -17.40 32.21
C GLY A 143 -1.30 -16.21 31.78
N THR A 144 -1.10 -15.07 32.44
CA THR A 144 -1.60 -13.79 31.95
C THR A 144 -0.99 -13.57 30.58
N VAL A 145 -1.82 -13.53 29.53
CA VAL A 145 -1.38 -13.21 28.17
C VAL A 145 -0.86 -11.77 28.19
N THR A 146 0.46 -11.62 28.27
CA THR A 146 1.11 -10.31 28.16
C THR A 146 1.22 -9.97 26.68
N VAL A 147 0.46 -8.97 26.25
CA VAL A 147 0.53 -8.48 24.87
C VAL A 147 1.83 -7.68 24.71
N LEU A 148 2.82 -8.26 24.03
CA LEU A 148 4.01 -7.53 23.60
C LEU A 148 3.68 -6.76 22.31
N GLN A 149 3.70 -5.43 22.37
CA GLN A 149 3.47 -4.56 21.22
C GLN A 149 4.65 -3.59 21.01
N VAL A 150 5.43 -3.81 19.96
CA VAL A 150 6.48 -2.90 19.48
C VAL A 150 6.01 -2.21 18.20
N ARG A 151 6.24 -0.89 18.08
CA ARG A 151 5.81 -0.08 16.93
C ARG A 151 6.95 0.81 16.42
N GLU A 152 7.76 0.27 15.52
CA GLU A 152 8.88 1.00 14.90
C GLU A 152 8.55 1.53 13.50
N LEU A 153 7.65 0.84 12.81
CA LEU A 153 7.24 1.20 11.46
C LEU A 153 6.61 2.59 11.40
N LYS A 154 7.05 3.38 10.42
CA LYS A 154 6.51 4.71 10.12
C LYS A 154 5.36 4.58 9.14
N TYR A 155 4.32 5.39 9.37
CA TYR A 155 3.09 5.41 8.60
C TYR A 155 2.66 6.85 8.31
N GLY A 156 1.78 7.01 7.33
CA GLY A 156 1.11 8.24 6.94
C GLY A 156 1.51 8.73 5.55
N PHE A 157 1.17 9.98 5.25
CA PHE A 157 1.40 10.58 3.93
C PHE A 157 2.86 10.91 3.73
N PHE A 158 3.38 10.67 2.52
CA PHE A 158 4.71 11.06 2.15
C PHE A 158 4.71 11.91 0.87
N ARG A 159 5.72 12.78 0.80
CA ARG A 159 6.03 13.57 -0.39
C ARG A 159 7.54 13.78 -0.44
N ARG A 160 8.20 13.17 -1.44
CA ARG A 160 9.60 13.40 -1.79
C ARG A 160 9.66 14.26 -3.04
N VAL A 161 10.61 15.19 -3.05
CA VAL A 161 10.75 16.19 -4.11
C VAL A 161 12.22 16.24 -4.50
N ILE A 162 12.50 16.03 -5.77
CA ILE A 162 13.85 16.02 -6.34
C ILE A 162 13.85 17.01 -7.50
N ALA A 163 14.86 17.88 -7.59
CA ALA A 163 14.99 18.75 -8.74
C ALA A 163 15.32 17.91 -9.99
N VAL A 164 14.70 18.24 -11.12
CA VAL A 164 15.00 17.59 -12.40
C VAL A 164 15.54 18.62 -13.39
N PRO A 165 16.29 18.17 -14.42
CA PRO A 165 16.76 19.05 -15.48
C PRO A 165 15.61 19.79 -16.19
N ALA A 166 15.92 20.97 -16.75
CA ALA A 166 14.95 21.74 -17.52
C ALA A 166 14.44 20.94 -18.72
N GLY A 167 13.15 21.06 -19.03
CA GLY A 167 12.51 20.30 -20.11
C GLY A 167 12.15 18.85 -19.74
N CYS A 168 12.50 18.38 -18.54
CA CYS A 168 12.01 17.10 -18.05
C CYS A 168 10.49 17.18 -17.78
N THR A 169 9.77 16.13 -18.16
CA THR A 169 8.31 16.02 -18.04
C THR A 169 7.97 14.61 -17.59
N SER A 170 6.72 14.35 -17.21
CA SER A 170 6.26 13.02 -16.80
C SER A 170 6.48 11.95 -17.89
N ALA A 171 6.40 12.32 -19.17
CA ALA A 171 6.66 11.41 -20.29
C ALA A 171 8.11 10.89 -20.35
N HIS A 172 9.06 11.58 -19.71
CA HIS A 172 10.46 11.17 -19.66
C HIS A 172 10.77 10.25 -18.48
N LEU A 173 9.84 10.06 -17.55
CA LEU A 173 10.06 9.26 -16.36
C LEU A 173 9.94 7.77 -16.66
N GLN A 174 10.86 7.00 -16.09
CA GLN A 174 10.78 5.54 -16.03
C GLN A 174 10.64 5.15 -14.58
N ALA A 175 9.59 4.42 -14.22
CA ALA A 175 9.36 4.00 -12.85
C ALA A 175 9.04 2.51 -12.79
N SER A 176 9.67 1.80 -11.86
CA SER A 176 9.37 0.41 -11.54
C SER A 176 9.32 0.24 -10.02
N MET A 177 8.54 -0.73 -9.56
CA MET A 177 8.45 -1.02 -8.14
C MET A 177 8.55 -2.51 -7.89
N GLU A 178 9.56 -2.89 -7.11
CA GLU A 178 9.87 -4.28 -6.82
C GLU A 178 10.36 -4.41 -5.37
N ASN A 179 9.94 -5.46 -4.67
CA ASN A 179 10.42 -5.76 -3.32
C ASN A 179 10.27 -4.60 -2.30
N GLY A 180 9.27 -3.74 -2.49
CA GLY A 180 9.05 -2.56 -1.65
C GLY A 180 10.01 -1.39 -1.92
N MET A 181 10.76 -1.44 -3.02
CA MET A 181 11.60 -0.36 -3.52
C MET A 181 10.97 0.23 -4.78
N LEU A 182 10.82 1.55 -4.80
CA LEU A 182 10.44 2.29 -6.00
C LEU A 182 11.71 2.85 -6.65
N THR A 183 11.97 2.42 -7.88
CA THR A 183 13.03 2.98 -8.72
C THR A 183 12.41 3.98 -9.69
N VAL A 184 12.95 5.19 -9.75
CA VAL A 184 12.54 6.24 -10.69
C VAL A 184 13.78 6.77 -11.40
N SER A 185 13.76 6.79 -12.73
CA SER A 185 14.83 7.31 -13.56
C SER A 185 14.33 8.40 -14.50
N TRP A 186 15.19 9.37 -14.79
CA TRP A 186 14.90 10.48 -15.70
C TRP A 186 16.17 10.92 -16.45
N PRO A 187 16.04 11.50 -17.65
CA PRO A 187 17.20 11.93 -18.43
C PRO A 187 17.98 13.07 -17.75
N ARG A 188 19.30 12.99 -17.80
CA ARG A 188 20.20 14.07 -17.36
C ARG A 188 20.10 15.29 -18.30
N ASP A 189 19.98 15.03 -19.59
CA ASP A 189 19.75 16.05 -20.62
C ASP A 189 18.54 15.64 -21.49
N PRO A 190 17.33 16.10 -21.13
CA PRO A 190 16.13 15.86 -21.93
C PRO A 190 16.22 16.46 -23.35
N GLY A 191 16.96 17.57 -23.51
CA GLY A 191 17.06 18.31 -24.77
C GLY A 191 17.93 17.60 -25.80
N ALA A 192 19.09 17.08 -25.39
CA ALA A 192 19.96 16.29 -26.26
C ALA A 192 19.25 15.05 -26.81
N ARG A 193 18.46 14.36 -25.97
CA ARG A 193 17.71 13.17 -26.39
C ARG A 193 16.65 13.46 -27.46
N LEU A 194 16.04 14.65 -27.42
CA LEU A 194 15.04 15.08 -28.39
C LEU A 194 15.70 15.36 -29.76
N ALA A 195 16.91 15.90 -29.77
CA ALA A 195 17.70 16.06 -30.99
C ALA A 195 18.03 14.70 -31.61
N ASP A 196 18.53 13.74 -30.82
CA ASP A 196 18.89 12.41 -31.30
C ASP A 196 17.69 11.66 -31.92
N LEU A 197 16.51 11.74 -31.29
CA LEU A 197 15.28 11.12 -31.82
C LEU A 197 14.80 11.79 -33.12
N LEU A 198 14.94 13.11 -33.24
CA LEU A 198 14.60 13.84 -34.47
C LEU A 198 15.58 13.57 -35.62
N LEU A 199 16.85 13.27 -35.30
CA LEU A 199 17.83 12.80 -36.28
C LEU A 199 17.55 11.35 -36.71
N ALA A 200 17.22 10.46 -35.78
CA ALA A 200 16.91 9.06 -36.06
C ALA A 200 15.69 8.90 -37.00
N THR A 201 14.65 9.71 -36.81
CA THR A 201 13.43 9.71 -37.64
C THR A 201 13.66 10.30 -39.04
N LYS A 202 14.63 11.20 -39.22
CA LYS A 202 15.04 11.69 -40.54
C LYS A 202 15.80 10.64 -41.35
N THR A 203 16.59 9.78 -40.70
CA THR A 203 17.30 8.68 -41.37
C THR A 203 16.36 7.62 -41.93
N GLU A 204 15.23 7.35 -41.28
CA GLU A 204 14.26 6.35 -41.78
C GLU A 204 13.45 6.85 -43.00
N SER A 205 13.10 8.14 -43.07
CA SER A 205 12.38 8.71 -44.22
C SER A 205 13.25 8.87 -45.49
N ALA A 206 14.58 8.84 -45.36
CA ALA A 206 15.49 8.95 -46.50
C ALA A 206 15.78 7.62 -47.22
N LEU A 207 15.35 6.48 -46.66
CA LEU A 207 15.58 5.13 -47.21
C LEU A 207 14.42 4.57 -48.06
N GLN A 208 13.39 5.36 -48.37
CA GLN A 208 12.23 4.95 -49.20
C GLN A 208 12.12 5.63 -50.57
N LEU A 209 13.21 6.17 -51.13
CA LEU A 209 13.22 6.75 -52.49
C LEU A 209 14.43 6.29 -53.32
N ASN A 210 14.61 4.99 -53.52
CA ASN A 210 15.47 4.47 -54.60
C ASN A 210 15.16 3.02 -55.04
N THR A 211 13.97 2.75 -55.58
CA THR A 211 13.78 1.53 -56.40
C THR A 211 12.95 1.83 -57.65
N GLY A 212 13.62 2.41 -58.65
CA GLY A 212 13.16 2.42 -60.04
C GLY A 212 13.76 1.25 -60.83
N ALA A 213 12.88 0.41 -61.37
CA ALA A 213 13.00 -0.43 -62.57
C ALA A 213 14.00 -1.62 -62.60
N GLY A 214 13.43 -2.83 -62.76
CA GLY A 214 14.13 -4.03 -63.23
C GLY A 214 13.29 -5.30 -63.09
N ALA A 215 12.65 -5.75 -64.18
CA ALA A 215 11.81 -6.93 -64.26
C ALA A 215 12.61 -8.25 -64.17
N GLY A 216 12.01 -9.33 -63.60
CA GLY A 216 12.51 -10.69 -63.78
C GLY A 216 12.05 -11.74 -62.75
N ALA A 217 10.97 -12.45 -63.10
CA ALA A 217 10.68 -13.88 -62.88
C ALA A 217 10.86 -14.58 -61.50
N ALA A 218 9.71 -15.13 -61.05
CA ALA A 218 9.47 -16.48 -60.52
C ALA A 218 10.29 -17.04 -59.33
N GLY A 219 9.57 -17.38 -58.26
CA GLY A 219 10.08 -18.26 -57.20
C GLY A 219 9.14 -18.36 -56.00
N SER A 220 8.33 -19.41 -55.96
CA SER A 220 7.46 -19.83 -54.86
C SER A 220 8.21 -20.13 -53.56
N GLY A 221 7.60 -19.87 -52.40
CA GLY A 221 8.01 -20.56 -51.16
C GLY A 221 7.65 -19.90 -49.84
N PHE A 222 6.51 -20.33 -49.29
CA PHE A 222 6.35 -20.76 -47.89
C PHE A 222 6.32 -19.73 -46.72
N THR A 223 5.35 -19.98 -45.85
CA THR A 223 4.93 -19.31 -44.62
C THR A 223 5.85 -19.57 -43.44
N GLU A 224 5.98 -18.62 -42.49
CA GLU A 224 5.57 -18.83 -41.09
C GLU A 224 5.65 -17.58 -40.20
N ASN A 225 4.74 -17.57 -39.23
CA ASN A 225 4.47 -16.53 -38.23
C ASN A 225 5.49 -16.52 -37.08
N GLY A 226 5.62 -15.39 -36.39
CA GLY A 226 6.41 -15.30 -35.16
C GLY A 226 6.20 -14.01 -34.38
N SER A 227 4.99 -13.80 -33.87
CA SER A 227 4.62 -12.75 -32.93
C SER A 227 5.25 -12.98 -31.55
N ALA A 228 5.93 -11.99 -30.98
CA ALA A 228 6.25 -11.93 -29.56
C ALA A 228 6.01 -10.52 -29.02
N ALA A 229 4.94 -10.40 -28.23
CA ALA A 229 4.53 -9.20 -27.53
C ALA A 229 5.11 -9.19 -26.10
N CYS A 230 5.51 -8.00 -25.65
CA CYS A 230 6.03 -7.69 -24.32
C CYS A 230 4.87 -7.28 -23.39
N VAL A 231 4.97 -7.67 -22.12
CA VAL A 231 4.11 -7.24 -20.99
C VAL A 231 4.94 -6.38 -20.04
#